data_AF-Q5UY92-F1
#
_entry.id   AF-Q5UY92-F1
#
_cell.length_a   1.000
_cell.length_b   1.000
_cell.length_c   1.000
_cell.angle_alpha   90.00
_cell.angle_beta   90.00
_cell.angle_gamma   90.00
#
_symmetry.space_group_name_H-M   'P 1'
#
loop_
_entity.id
_entity.type
_entity.pdbx_description
1 polymer ?
#
loop_
_entity_poly.entity_id
_entity_poly.type
_entity_poly.pdbx_seq_one_letter_code
_entity_poly.pdbx_strand_id
1 'polypeptide(L)' 'MQASIPERATEAAKSHAYGCPLCNCGADSEDDIYCHLLVSHRKSAVVGALLERVGNE' A
#
# COMPACT_ATOMS: atom_id res chain seq x y z
N MET A 1 -15.96 -37.47 -3.54
CA MET A 1 -15.97 -36.27 -2.69
C MET A 1 -14.96 -35.30 -3.26
N GLN A 2 -15.39 -34.31 -4.04
CA GLN A 2 -14.51 -33.25 -4.54
C GLN A 2 -14.45 -32.15 -3.48
N ALA A 3 -13.25 -31.84 -3.00
CA ALA A 3 -13.01 -30.76 -2.05
C ALA A 3 -13.02 -29.43 -2.81
N SER A 4 -14.02 -28.58 -2.54
CA SER A 4 -14.03 -27.19 -2.99
C SER A 4 -12.93 -26.44 -2.28
N ILE A 5 -11.88 -26.08 -3.01
CA ILE A 5 -10.83 -25.19 -2.52
C ILE A 5 -11.47 -23.80 -2.42
N PRO A 6 -11.52 -23.15 -1.23
CA PRO A 6 -12.06 -21.80 -1.14
C PRO A 6 -11.18 -20.89 -1.99
N GLU A 7 -11.83 -20.13 -2.86
CA GLU A 7 -11.19 -19.11 -3.69
C GLU A 7 -10.41 -18.19 -2.75
N ARG A 8 -9.08 -18.24 -2.89
CA ARG A 8 -8.16 -17.36 -2.18
C ARG A 8 -8.66 -15.94 -2.43
N ALA A 9 -8.93 -15.20 -1.37
CA ALA A 9 -9.24 -13.78 -1.40
C ALA A 9 -8.05 -13.01 -1.99
N THR A 10 -7.85 -13.09 -3.30
CA THR A 10 -7.26 -12.01 -4.05
C THR A 10 -8.35 -10.98 -4.15
N GLU A 11 -8.55 -10.22 -3.06
CA GLU A 11 -9.15 -8.91 -3.18
C GLU A 11 -8.36 -8.23 -4.28
N ALA A 12 -8.95 -8.19 -5.47
CA ALA A 12 -8.38 -7.56 -6.63
C ALA A 12 -7.94 -6.19 -6.13
N ALA A 13 -6.62 -5.95 -6.14
CA ALA A 13 -6.05 -4.71 -5.68
C ALA A 13 -6.81 -3.63 -6.44
N LYS A 14 -7.77 -2.98 -5.75
CA LYS A 14 -8.40 -1.77 -6.26
C LYS A 14 -7.21 -0.92 -6.65
N SER A 15 -7.18 -0.50 -7.89
CA SER A 15 -6.15 0.40 -8.40
C SER A 15 -6.38 1.74 -7.69
N HIS A 16 -5.98 1.77 -6.42
CA HIS A 16 -6.04 2.93 -5.57
C HIS A 16 -5.18 3.98 -6.24
N ALA A 17 -5.73 5.18 -6.40
CA ALA A 17 -5.00 6.29 -6.98
C ALA A 17 -3.70 6.56 -6.20
N TYR A 18 -3.70 6.23 -4.90
CA TYR A 18 -2.55 6.41 -4.02
C TYR A 18 -2.20 5.11 -3.29
N GLY A 19 -0.91 4.76 -3.31
CA GLY A 19 -0.37 3.58 -2.65
C GLY A 19 0.68 3.95 -1.61
N CYS A 20 0.70 3.24 -0.48
CA CYS A 20 1.75 3.37 0.51
C CYS A 20 3.03 2.70 -0.03
N PRO A 21 4.21 3.35 0.06
CA PRO A 21 5.45 2.75 -0.39
C PRO A 21 6.00 1.69 0.55
N LEU A 22 5.49 1.60 1.79
CA LEU A 22 5.97 0.71 2.85
C LEU A 22 5.09 -0.52 3.05
N CYS A 23 3.82 -0.45 2.68
CA CYS A 23 2.85 -1.53 2.86
C CYS A 23 1.88 -1.58 1.68
N ASN A 24 1.11 -2.66 1.57
CA ASN A 24 0.14 -2.83 0.49
C ASN A 24 -1.19 -2.07 0.74
N CYS A 25 -1.19 -1.04 1.59
CA CYS A 25 -2.36 -0.18 1.75
C CYS A 25 -2.41 0.80 0.58
N GLY A 26 -3.57 0.88 -0.06
CA GLY A 26 -3.90 1.95 -0.98
C GLY A 26 -5.10 2.72 -0.47
N ALA A 27 -5.21 3.96 -0.93
CA ALA A 27 -6.36 4.81 -0.67
C ALA A 27 -6.82 5.48 -1.96
N ASP A 28 -8.12 5.76 -2.01
CA ASP A 28 -8.75 6.47 -3.12
C ASP A 28 -8.65 8.00 -2.97
N SER A 29 -8.31 8.50 -1.78
CA SER A 29 -8.13 9.93 -1.47
C SER A 29 -6.70 10.24 -1.00
N GLU A 30 -6.22 11.45 -1.32
CA GLU A 30 -4.90 11.96 -0.88
C GLU A 30 -4.82 12.11 0.65
N ASP A 31 -5.87 12.63 1.27
CA ASP A 31 -5.94 12.78 2.73
C ASP A 31 -5.88 11.43 3.45
N ASP A 32 -6.52 10.40 2.92
CA ASP A 32 -6.56 9.06 3.51
C ASP A 32 -5.18 8.40 3.46
N ILE A 33 -4.49 8.47 2.30
CA ILE A 33 -3.13 7.95 2.21
C ILE A 33 -2.16 8.78 3.06
N TYR A 34 -2.33 10.09 3.12
CA TYR A 34 -1.46 10.97 3.91
C TYR A 34 -1.62 10.69 5.40
N CYS A 35 -2.86 10.59 5.89
CA CYS A 35 -3.15 10.17 7.26
C CYS A 35 -2.52 8.81 7.56
N HIS A 36 -2.68 7.84 6.67
CA HIS A 36 -2.07 6.51 6.82
C HIS A 36 -0.54 6.57 6.94
N LEU A 37 0.14 7.33 6.07
CA LEU A 37 1.59 7.50 6.11
C LEU A 37 2.07 8.12 7.44
N LEU A 38 1.28 9.02 8.02
CA LEU A 38 1.61 9.69 9.29
C LEU A 38 1.37 8.82 10.53
N VAL A 39 0.32 7.99 10.54
CA VAL A 39 -0.08 7.23 11.73
C VAL A 39 0.45 5.79 11.72
N SER A 40 0.56 5.16 10.55
CA SER A 40 0.93 3.75 10.43
C SER A 40 2.43 3.53 10.28
N HIS A 41 3.17 4.57 9.87
CA HIS A 41 4.59 4.48 9.62
C HIS A 41 5.36 5.65 10.23
N ARG A 42 6.63 5.42 10.56
CA ARG A 42 7.52 6.51 10.98
C ARG A 42 7.90 7.33 9.77
N LYS A 43 7.89 8.67 9.91
CA LYS A 43 8.32 9.60 8.87
C LYS A 43 9.66 9.22 8.23
N SER A 44 10.65 8.76 9.02
CA SER A 44 11.95 8.35 8.51
C SER A 44 11.88 7.15 7.55
N ALA A 45 11.00 6.18 7.81
CA ALA A 45 10.80 5.03 6.93
C ALA A 45 10.12 5.46 5.62
N VAL A 46 9.12 6.34 5.70
CA VAL A 46 8.45 6.89 4.52
C VAL A 46 9.42 7.67 3.65
N VAL A 47 10.22 8.55 4.26
CA VAL A 47 11.25 9.33 3.56
C VAL A 47 12.31 8.41 2.95
N GLY A 48 12.76 7.37 3.66
CA GLY A 48 13.69 6.37 3.12
C GLY A 48 13.15 5.72 1.84
N ALA A 49 11.94 5.16 1.90
CA ALA A 49 11.32 4.52 0.74
C ALA A 49 11.07 5.48 -0.43
N LEU A 50 10.75 6.75 -0.16
CA LEU A 50 10.61 7.77 -1.20
C LEU A 50 11.96 8.15 -1.83
N LEU A 51 13.01 8.32 -1.03
CA LEU A 51 14.35 8.63 -1.53
C LEU A 51 14.96 7.46 -2.32
N GLU A 52 14.73 6.21 -1.92
CA GLU A 52 15.16 5.04 -2.69
C GLU A 52 14.47 4.96 -4.07
N ARG A 53 13.18 5.34 -4.15
CA ARG A 53 12.47 5.39 -5.44
C ARG A 53 12.96 6.50 -6.35
N VAL A 54 13.22 7.69 -5.80
CA VAL A 54 13.73 8.84 -6.56
C VAL A 54 15.18 8.61 -6.98
N GLY A 55 16.01 7.95 -6.16
CA GLY A 55 17.41 7.65 -6.48
C GLY A 55 17.64 6.57 -7.54
N ASN A 56 16.58 5.98 -8.11
CA ASN A 56 16.65 5.00 -9.21
C ASN A 56 16.30 5.63 -10.58
N GLU A 57 16.61 6.92 -10.76
CA GLU A 57 16.58 7.62 -12.06
C GLU A 57 17.92 7.57 -12.80
#